data_AF-A0A9E3WAC6-F1
#
_entry.id   AF-A0A9E3WAC6-F1
#
_cell.length_a   1.000
_cell.length_b   1.000
_cell.length_c   1.000
_cell.angle_alpha   90.00
_cell.angle_beta   90.00
_cell.angle_gamma   90.00
#
_symmetry.space_group_name_H-M   'P 1'
#
loop_
_entity.id
_entity.type
_entity.pdbx_description
1 polymer ?
#
loop_
_entity_poly.entity_id
_entity_poly.type
_entity_poly.pdbx_seq_one_letter_code
_entity_poly.pdbx_strand_id
1 'polypeptide(L)'
;YYGLGEITVAVFMGPLMVLGAYYVMARQYDSIPVLAGLPIAFMVAAILHANNIRDRDADRVVNKRTLAVRFGLRFARAEYVFLVGGAYVMLALLVLLRVIPWPALLVFVTAPEAYRVIRIVTTEADTSRLHQAKGRTARLHGRFGLFLVIGWLIFLLLRTLL
;
A
#
# COMPACT_ATOMS: atom_id res chain seq x y z
N TYR A 1 2.30 -17.97 -15.14
CA TYR A 1 2.04 -16.95 -14.09
C TYR A 1 1.28 -17.59 -12.94
N TYR A 2 1.76 -17.47 -11.69
CA TYR A 2 1.17 -18.17 -10.52
C TYR A 2 0.28 -17.29 -9.63
N GLY A 3 0.10 -16.01 -9.95
CA GLY A 3 -0.69 -15.09 -9.11
C GLY A 3 0.05 -14.58 -7.87
N LEU A 4 1.38 -14.68 -7.85
CA LEU A 4 2.23 -14.22 -6.73
C LEU A 4 2.74 -12.78 -6.93
N GLY A 5 2.16 -12.05 -7.88
CA GLY A 5 2.62 -10.71 -8.24
C GLY A 5 2.49 -9.73 -7.08
N GLU A 6 1.34 -9.74 -6.38
CA GLU A 6 1.10 -8.87 -5.22
C GLU A 6 2.14 -9.08 -4.12
N ILE A 7 2.40 -10.35 -3.75
CA ILE A 7 3.37 -10.69 -2.69
C ILE A 7 4.79 -10.29 -3.12
N THR A 8 5.17 -10.59 -4.36
CA THR A 8 6.51 -10.26 -4.87
C THR A 8 6.73 -8.75 -4.82
N VAL A 9 5.80 -7.98 -5.38
CA VAL A 9 5.90 -6.51 -5.39
C VAL A 9 5.84 -5.93 -3.98
N ALA A 10 5.00 -6.46 -3.09
CA ALA A 10 4.95 -6.04 -1.69
C ALA A 10 6.30 -6.21 -0.98
N VAL A 11 6.93 -7.39 -1.12
CA VAL A 11 8.20 -7.71 -0.46
C VAL A 11 9.35 -6.85 -1.02
N PHE A 12 9.48 -6.79 -2.35
CA PHE A 12 10.58 -6.08 -2.98
C PHE A 12 10.45 -4.56 -2.91
N MET A 13 9.24 -4.00 -3.09
CA MET A 13 9.02 -2.55 -3.12
C MET A 13 8.62 -1.96 -1.76
N GLY A 14 8.29 -2.78 -0.77
CA GLY A 14 8.08 -2.36 0.62
C GLY A 14 9.32 -2.64 1.47
N PRO A 15 9.38 -3.73 2.25
CA PRO A 15 10.42 -3.95 3.26
C PRO A 15 11.84 -3.99 2.69
N LEU A 16 12.07 -4.67 1.57
CA LEU A 16 13.43 -4.81 1.01
C LEU A 16 13.96 -3.48 0.45
N MET A 17 13.11 -2.70 -0.22
CA MET A 17 13.50 -1.38 -0.74
C MET A 17 13.86 -0.44 0.41
N VAL A 18 13.06 -0.41 1.48
CA VAL A 18 13.32 0.45 2.64
C VAL A 18 14.57 -0.01 3.40
N LEU A 19 14.75 -1.32 3.61
CA LEU A 19 15.96 -1.87 4.20
C LEU A 19 17.21 -1.57 3.37
N GLY A 20 17.12 -1.71 2.04
CA GLY A 20 18.23 -1.41 1.13
C GLY A 20 18.67 0.05 1.19
N ALA A 21 17.70 0.98 1.19
CA ALA A 21 17.97 2.41 1.35
C ALA A 21 18.64 2.70 2.71
N TYR A 22 18.11 2.12 3.78
CA TYR A 22 18.70 2.26 5.12
C TYR A 22 20.13 1.70 5.18
N TYR A 23 20.36 0.51 4.65
CA TYR A 23 21.68 -0.14 4.69
C TYR A 23 22.75 0.69 3.96
N VAL A 24 22.42 1.29 2.82
CA VAL A 24 23.36 2.16 2.08
C VAL A 24 23.68 3.43 2.86
N MET A 25 22.68 4.02 3.55
CA MET A 25 22.83 5.27 4.30
C MET A 25 23.51 5.07 5.66
N ALA A 26 23.06 4.08 6.44
CA ALA A 26 23.48 3.84 7.82
C ALA A 26 24.63 2.83 7.94
N ARG A 27 24.94 2.08 6.87
CA ARG A 27 25.99 1.04 6.83
C ARG A 27 25.83 -0.07 7.88
N GLN A 28 24.59 -0.30 8.33
CA GLN A 28 24.26 -1.32 9.31
C GLN A 28 22.91 -1.98 9.00
N TYR A 29 22.67 -3.14 9.60
CA TYR A 29 21.40 -3.85 9.52
C TYR A 29 20.51 -3.51 10.72
N ASP A 30 19.23 -3.30 10.48
CA ASP A 30 18.20 -3.12 11.51
C ASP A 30 16.88 -3.72 11.01
N SER A 31 16.05 -4.20 11.94
CA SER A 31 14.70 -4.71 11.68
C SER A 31 13.66 -3.58 11.54
N ILE A 32 13.90 -2.40 12.13
CA ILE A 32 12.95 -1.27 12.09
C ILE A 32 12.63 -0.82 10.65
N PRO A 33 13.60 -0.67 9.72
CA PRO A 33 13.32 -0.34 8.32
C PRO A 33 12.43 -1.37 7.60
N VAL A 34 12.59 -2.66 7.93
CA VAL A 34 11.76 -3.73 7.37
C VAL A 34 10.31 -3.54 7.79
N LEU A 35 10.08 -3.29 9.08
CA LEU A 35 8.75 -3.03 9.63
C LEU A 35 8.15 -1.74 9.06
N ALA A 36 8.95 -0.68 8.95
CA ALA A 36 8.53 0.61 8.37
C ALA A 36 8.12 0.50 6.89
N GLY A 37 8.65 -0.50 6.17
CA GLY A 37 8.25 -0.81 4.79
C GLY A 37 6.91 -1.54 4.66
N LEU A 38 6.33 -2.09 5.73
CA LEU A 38 5.09 -2.88 5.65
C LEU A 38 3.86 -2.08 5.18
N PRO A 39 3.55 -0.87 5.71
CA PRO A 39 2.43 -0.07 5.20
C PRO A 39 2.59 0.28 3.71
N ILE A 40 3.84 0.48 3.26
CA ILE A 40 4.16 0.74 1.87
C ILE A 40 3.93 -0.51 1.01
N ALA A 41 4.33 -1.69 1.50
CA ALA A 41 4.09 -2.97 0.85
C ALA A 41 2.61 -3.18 0.50
N PHE A 42 1.72 -2.91 1.47
CA PHE A 42 0.27 -2.96 1.28
C PHE A 42 -0.22 -2.01 0.19
N MET A 43 0.26 -0.77 0.18
CA MET A 43 -0.13 0.22 -0.83
C MET A 43 0.35 -0.13 -2.23
N VAL A 44 1.58 -0.60 -2.41
CA VAL A 44 2.08 -1.00 -3.74
C VAL A 44 1.37 -2.26 -4.23
N ALA A 45 1.12 -3.23 -3.35
CA ALA A 45 0.28 -4.38 -3.67
C ALA A 45 -1.12 -3.96 -4.11
N ALA A 46 -1.74 -2.98 -3.44
CA ALA A 46 -3.04 -2.44 -3.83
C ALA A 46 -3.03 -1.81 -5.24
N ILE A 47 -1.95 -1.13 -5.64
CA ILE A 47 -1.81 -0.57 -7.00
C ILE A 47 -1.80 -1.70 -8.04
N LEU A 48 -0.99 -2.74 -7.81
CA LEU A 48 -0.94 -3.88 -8.72
C LEU A 48 -2.27 -4.62 -8.75
N HIS A 49 -2.90 -4.80 -7.59
CA HIS A 49 -4.18 -5.48 -7.48
C HIS A 49 -5.31 -4.69 -8.17
N ALA A 50 -5.33 -3.36 -8.07
CA ALA A 50 -6.25 -2.51 -8.84
C ALA A 50 -6.06 -2.71 -10.35
N ASN A 51 -4.81 -2.89 -10.81
CA ASN A 51 -4.56 -3.23 -12.21
C ASN A 51 -5.14 -4.62 -12.56
N ASN A 52 -4.92 -5.62 -11.70
CA ASN A 52 -5.43 -6.98 -11.90
C ASN A 52 -6.97 -7.04 -11.92
N ILE A 53 -7.66 -6.23 -11.12
CA ILE A 53 -9.13 -6.13 -11.14
C ILE A 53 -9.62 -5.55 -12.46
N ARG A 54 -9.01 -4.45 -12.92
CA ARG A 54 -9.39 -3.80 -14.19
C ARG A 54 -9.22 -4.73 -15.38
N ASP A 55 -8.10 -5.45 -15.43
CA ASP A 55 -7.72 -6.29 -16.56
C ASP A 55 -8.29 -7.72 -16.47
N ARG A 56 -9.10 -8.03 -15.44
CA ARG A 56 -9.55 -9.39 -15.12
C ARG A 56 -10.17 -10.13 -16.30
N ASP A 57 -11.10 -9.49 -17.01
CA ASP A 57 -11.84 -10.15 -18.08
C ASP A 57 -10.95 -10.41 -19.31
N ALA A 58 -10.05 -9.47 -19.64
CA ALA A 58 -9.03 -9.66 -20.68
C ALA A 58 -8.01 -10.75 -20.29
N ASP A 59 -7.55 -10.74 -19.03
CA ASP A 59 -6.61 -11.72 -18.48
C ASP A 59 -7.19 -13.13 -18.43
N ARG A 60 -8.52 -13.26 -18.22
CA ARG A 60 -9.23 -14.53 -18.27
C ARG A 60 -9.20 -15.14 -19.67
N VAL A 61 -9.36 -14.34 -20.73
CA VAL A 61 -9.36 -14.82 -22.13
C VAL A 61 -8.00 -15.41 -22.51
N VAL A 62 -6.90 -14.84 -22.00
CA VAL A 62 -5.54 -15.31 -22.28
C VAL A 62 -5.00 -16.31 -21.23
N ASN A 63 -5.87 -16.89 -20.41
CA ASN A 63 -5.52 -17.88 -19.37
C ASN A 63 -4.48 -17.39 -18.34
N LYS A 64 -4.39 -16.08 -18.06
CA LYS A 64 -3.59 -15.59 -16.94
C LYS A 64 -4.25 -15.99 -15.62
N ARG A 65 -3.44 -16.49 -14.70
CA ARG A 65 -3.89 -17.00 -13.39
C ARG A 65 -3.62 -16.00 -12.26
N THR A 66 -4.13 -14.77 -12.36
CA THR A 66 -4.10 -13.78 -11.26
C THR A 66 -5.04 -14.22 -10.13
N LEU A 67 -4.85 -13.70 -8.91
CA LEU A 67 -5.75 -13.98 -7.78
C LEU A 67 -7.20 -13.60 -8.10
N ALA A 68 -7.39 -12.46 -8.79
CA ALA A 68 -8.70 -12.00 -9.26
C ALA A 68 -9.38 -12.94 -10.27
N VAL A 69 -8.60 -13.59 -11.15
CA VAL A 69 -9.13 -14.59 -12.09
C VAL A 69 -9.42 -15.92 -11.37
N ARG A 70 -8.58 -16.32 -10.40
CA ARG A 70 -8.74 -17.59 -9.67
C ARG A 70 -9.90 -17.60 -8.68
N PHE A 71 -10.06 -16.54 -7.90
CA PHE A 71 -11.03 -16.47 -6.80
C PHE A 71 -12.24 -15.58 -7.10
N GLY A 72 -12.26 -14.93 -8.27
CA GLY A 72 -13.37 -14.12 -8.75
C GLY A 72 -13.40 -12.70 -8.18
N LEU A 73 -14.38 -11.91 -8.66
CA LEU A 73 -14.45 -10.46 -8.37
C LEU A 73 -14.74 -10.15 -6.90
N ARG A 74 -15.55 -10.98 -6.23
CA ARG A 74 -15.87 -10.79 -4.81
C ARG A 74 -14.61 -10.87 -3.93
N PHE A 75 -13.79 -11.88 -4.17
CA PHE A 75 -12.50 -12.03 -3.49
C PHE A 75 -11.57 -10.87 -3.82
N ALA A 76 -11.41 -10.52 -5.09
CA ALA A 76 -10.53 -9.42 -5.50
C ALA A 76 -10.93 -8.08 -4.85
N ARG A 77 -12.23 -7.79 -4.77
CA ARG A 77 -12.73 -6.60 -4.05
C ARG A 77 -12.37 -6.64 -2.56
N ALA A 78 -12.53 -7.79 -1.90
CA ALA A 78 -12.17 -7.95 -0.49
C ALA A 78 -10.66 -7.82 -0.27
N GLU A 79 -9.84 -8.40 -1.15
CA GLU A 79 -8.38 -8.26 -1.15
C GLU A 79 -7.97 -6.79 -1.31
N TYR A 80 -8.59 -6.06 -2.24
CA TYR A 80 -8.32 -4.62 -2.39
C TYR A 80 -8.62 -3.83 -1.10
N VAL A 81 -9.76 -4.09 -0.44
CA VAL A 81 -10.11 -3.47 0.84
C VAL A 81 -9.10 -3.83 1.92
N PHE A 82 -8.72 -5.11 2.00
CA PHE A 82 -7.70 -5.58 2.93
C PHE A 82 -6.35 -4.90 2.69
N LEU A 83 -5.92 -4.74 1.44
CA LEU A 83 -4.65 -4.12 1.13
C LEU A 83 -4.64 -2.63 1.51
N VAL A 84 -5.64 -1.86 1.07
CA VAL A 84 -5.69 -0.42 1.40
C VAL A 84 -5.93 -0.21 2.89
N GLY A 85 -6.91 -0.89 3.49
CA GLY A 85 -7.19 -0.78 4.92
C GLY A 85 -6.05 -1.29 5.80
N GLY A 86 -5.42 -2.39 5.37
CA GLY A 86 -4.27 -3.00 6.02
C GLY A 86 -3.06 -2.06 6.09
N ALA A 87 -2.85 -1.20 5.09
CA ALA A 87 -1.80 -0.18 5.15
C ALA A 87 -2.00 0.78 6.35
N TYR A 88 -3.22 1.27 6.56
CA TYR A 88 -3.53 2.17 7.67
C TYR A 88 -3.49 1.46 9.02
N VAL A 89 -4.05 0.25 9.10
CA VAL A 89 -4.02 -0.56 10.33
C VAL A 89 -2.58 -0.91 10.71
N MET A 90 -1.76 -1.31 9.75
CA MET A 90 -0.35 -1.62 9.97
C MET A 90 0.41 -0.38 10.46
N LEU A 91 0.20 0.80 9.85
CA LEU A 91 0.83 2.03 10.31
C LEU A 91 0.41 2.37 11.75
N ALA A 92 -0.89 2.29 12.07
CA ALA A 92 -1.38 2.56 13.42
C ALA A 92 -0.79 1.58 14.44
N LEU A 93 -0.66 0.29 14.09
CA LEU A 93 -0.04 -0.72 14.93
C LEU A 93 1.44 -0.42 15.17
N LEU A 94 2.20 -0.04 14.13
CA LEU A 94 3.61 0.32 14.26
C LEU A 94 3.81 1.58 15.12
N VAL A 95 2.88 2.53 15.07
CA VAL A 95 2.87 3.69 15.98
C VAL A 95 2.57 3.27 17.42
N LEU A 96 1.54 2.43 17.61
CA LEU A 96 1.17 1.92 18.94
C LEU A 96 2.32 1.15 19.60
N LEU A 97 3.03 0.33 18.82
CA LEU A 97 4.20 -0.44 19.25
C LEU A 97 5.48 0.42 19.36
N ARG A 98 5.39 1.73 19.12
CA ARG A 98 6.51 2.71 19.17
C ARG A 98 7.65 2.42 18.19
N VAL A 99 7.38 1.68 17.11
CA VAL A 99 8.33 1.45 16.01
C VAL A 99 8.41 2.68 15.09
N ILE A 100 7.27 3.32 14.86
CA ILE A 100 7.15 4.58 14.10
C ILE A 100 6.67 5.67 15.06
N PRO A 101 7.16 6.91 14.98
CA PRO A 101 6.76 7.97 15.88
C PRO A 101 5.30 8.41 15.64
N TRP A 102 4.63 8.85 16.70
CA TRP A 102 3.21 9.21 16.68
C TRP A 102 2.81 10.29 15.63
N PRO A 103 3.64 11.28 15.25
CA PRO A 103 3.23 12.23 14.22
C PRO A 103 3.06 11.60 12.84
N ALA A 104 3.56 10.38 12.61
CA ALA A 104 3.26 9.61 11.40
C ALA A 104 1.77 9.31 11.21
N LEU A 105 0.95 9.39 12.27
CA LEU A 105 -0.51 9.30 12.18
C LEU A 105 -1.11 10.44 11.32
N LEU A 106 -0.35 11.48 10.98
CA LEU A 106 -0.75 12.49 10.00
C LEU A 106 -1.16 11.89 8.65
N VAL A 107 -0.66 10.70 8.32
CA VAL A 107 -1.09 9.93 7.14
C VAL A 107 -2.61 9.73 7.07
N PHE A 108 -3.32 9.67 8.20
CA PHE A 108 -4.78 9.51 8.24
C PHE A 108 -5.55 10.69 7.61
N VAL A 109 -4.91 11.84 7.35
CA VAL A 109 -5.47 12.91 6.49
C VAL A 109 -5.86 12.39 5.10
N THR A 110 -5.21 11.32 4.62
CA THR A 110 -5.51 10.67 3.34
C THR A 110 -6.66 9.64 3.41
N ALA A 111 -7.16 9.30 4.60
CA ALA A 111 -8.20 8.28 4.79
C ALA A 111 -9.51 8.56 4.00
N PRO A 112 -9.99 9.81 3.85
CA PRO A 112 -11.15 10.09 3.01
C PRO A 112 -10.93 9.72 1.53
N GLU A 113 -9.69 9.86 1.02
CA GLU A 113 -9.35 9.44 -0.35
C GLU A 113 -9.27 7.91 -0.45
N ALA A 114 -8.69 7.23 0.56
CA ALA A 114 -8.70 5.78 0.65
C ALA A 114 -10.12 5.21 0.61
N TYR A 115 -11.04 5.76 1.40
CA TYR A 115 -12.44 5.36 1.39
C TYR A 115 -13.07 5.52 0.00
N ARG A 116 -12.82 6.65 -0.68
CA ARG A 116 -13.35 6.90 -2.03
C ARG A 116 -12.85 5.86 -3.05
N VAL A 117 -11.57 5.50 -3.01
CA VAL A 117 -11.04 4.51 -3.97
C VAL A 117 -11.53 3.11 -3.64
N ILE A 118 -11.62 2.73 -2.36
CA ILE A 118 -12.26 1.48 -1.93
C ILE A 118 -13.70 1.40 -2.44
N ARG A 119 -14.47 2.48 -2.30
CA ARG A 119 -15.84 2.55 -2.81
C ARG A 119 -15.89 2.31 -4.32
N ILE A 120 -15.04 2.97 -5.11
CA ILE A 120 -14.99 2.76 -6.56
C ILE A 120 -14.74 1.29 -6.89
N VAL A 121 -13.72 0.66 -6.30
CA VAL A 121 -13.38 -0.73 -6.61
C VAL A 121 -14.49 -1.70 -6.18
N THR A 122 -15.18 -1.42 -5.07
CA THR A 122 -16.20 -2.31 -4.50
C THR A 122 -17.58 -2.17 -5.14
N THR A 123 -17.93 -0.99 -5.67
CA THR A 123 -19.27 -0.74 -6.25
C THR A 123 -19.28 -0.74 -7.77
N GLU A 124 -18.21 -0.30 -8.44
CA GLU A 124 -18.20 -0.14 -9.90
C GLU A 124 -17.88 -1.46 -10.60
N ALA A 125 -18.56 -1.70 -11.73
CA ALA A 125 -18.26 -2.79 -12.67
C ALA A 125 -17.67 -2.26 -13.99
N ASP A 126 -17.77 -0.95 -14.24
CA ASP A 126 -17.29 -0.31 -15.46
C ASP A 126 -15.76 -0.25 -15.52
N THR A 127 -15.17 -0.70 -16.64
CA THR A 127 -13.71 -0.76 -16.82
C THR A 127 -13.05 0.63 -16.79
N SER A 128 -13.72 1.69 -17.25
CA SER A 128 -13.19 3.06 -17.21
C SER A 128 -13.11 3.58 -15.77
N ARG A 129 -14.15 3.35 -14.95
CA ARG A 129 -14.13 3.65 -13.52
C ARG A 129 -13.04 2.87 -12.77
N LEU A 130 -12.86 1.58 -13.10
CA LEU A 130 -11.77 0.76 -12.53
C LEU A 130 -10.39 1.23 -13.00
N HIS A 131 -10.26 1.72 -14.22
CA HIS A 131 -9.03 2.36 -14.69
C HIS A 131 -8.68 3.62 -13.87
N GLN A 132 -9.68 4.46 -13.59
CA GLN A 132 -9.50 5.62 -12.71
C GLN A 132 -9.08 5.19 -11.29
N ALA A 133 -9.62 4.07 -10.77
CA ALA A 133 -9.25 3.54 -9.46
C ALA A 133 -7.74 3.26 -9.38
N LYS A 134 -7.13 2.65 -10.39
CA LYS A 134 -5.67 2.42 -10.42
C LYS A 134 -4.88 3.72 -10.26
N GLY A 135 -5.19 4.72 -11.08
CA GLY A 135 -4.50 6.02 -11.02
C GLY A 135 -4.67 6.72 -9.67
N ARG A 136 -5.88 6.66 -9.09
CA ARG A 136 -6.15 7.21 -7.76
C ARG A 136 -5.44 6.43 -6.64
N THR A 137 -5.29 5.12 -6.78
CA THR A 137 -4.53 4.28 -5.83
C THR A 137 -3.05 4.67 -5.82
N ALA A 138 -2.46 4.91 -7.00
CA ALA A 138 -1.08 5.38 -7.11
C ALA A 138 -0.90 6.79 -6.51
N ARG A 139 -1.84 7.70 -6.77
CA ARG A 139 -1.84 9.03 -6.14
C ARG A 139 -1.96 8.94 -4.62
N LEU A 140 -2.84 8.07 -4.13
CA LEU A 140 -3.01 7.81 -2.70
C LEU A 140 -1.73 7.28 -2.07
N HIS A 141 -1.05 6.32 -2.70
CA HIS A 141 0.26 5.83 -2.27
C HIS A 141 1.31 6.96 -2.16
N GLY A 142 1.39 7.83 -3.17
CA GLY A 142 2.31 8.98 -3.12
C GLY A 142 1.99 9.95 -1.99
N ARG A 143 0.70 10.26 -1.76
CA ARG A 143 0.27 11.13 -0.65
C ARG A 143 0.50 10.47 0.72
N PHE A 144 0.25 9.16 0.83
CA PHE A 144 0.52 8.37 2.02
C PHE A 144 2.01 8.49 2.39
N GLY A 145 2.92 8.25 1.42
CA GLY A 145 4.35 8.41 1.62
C GLY A 145 4.75 9.84 2.00
N LEU A 146 4.18 10.85 1.34
CA LEU A 146 4.45 12.26 1.65
C LEU A 146 4.10 12.61 3.10
N PHE A 147 2.89 12.27 3.56
CA PHE A 147 2.49 12.56 4.94
C PHE A 147 3.26 11.72 5.96
N LEU A 148 3.70 10.52 5.60
CA LEU A 148 4.59 9.71 6.45
C LEU A 148 5.93 10.41 6.65
N VAL A 149 6.53 10.93 5.58
CA VAL A 149 7.78 11.73 5.64
C VAL A 149 7.58 12.99 6.48
N ILE A 150 6.50 13.74 6.26
CA ILE A 150 6.19 14.94 7.06
C ILE A 150 6.05 14.58 8.54
N GLY A 151 5.38 13.47 8.88
CA GLY A 151 5.28 13.00 10.26
C GLY A 151 6.65 12.72 10.89
N TRP A 152 7.55 12.06 10.17
CA TRP A 152 8.93 11.85 10.64
C TRP A 152 9.70 13.17 10.83
N LEU A 153 9.57 14.12 9.92
CA LEU A 153 10.21 15.44 10.04
C LEU A 153 9.69 16.21 11.25
N ILE A 154 8.37 16.20 11.50
CA ILE A 154 7.77 16.79 12.70
C ILE A 154 8.34 16.14 13.96
N PHE A 155 8.42 14.81 13.98
CA PHE A 155 9.00 14.10 15.13
C PHE A 155 10.46 14.52 15.41
N LEU A 156 11.29 14.60 14.37
CA LEU A 156 12.67 15.04 14.50
C LEU A 156 12.77 16.46 15.02
N LEU A 157 11.94 17.38 14.52
CA LEU A 157 11.89 18.76 14.98
C LEU A 157 11.49 18.86 16.47
N LEU A 158 10.44 18.14 16.87
CA LEU A 158 10.00 18.12 18.27
C LEU A 158 11.09 17.55 19.20
N ARG A 159 11.80 16.51 18.75
CA ARG A 159 12.90 15.91 19.51
C ARG A 159 14.10 16.85 19.67
N THR A 160 14.32 17.79 18.74
CA THR A 160 15.41 18.77 18.86
C THR A 160 15.07 19.96 19.76
N LEU A 161 13.78 20.23 20.00
CA LEU A 161 13.30 21.39 20.75
C LEU A 161 12.98 21.10 22.23
N LEU A 162 12.84 19.82 22.59
CA LEU A 162 12.50 19.31 23.92
C LEU A 162 13.66 18.49 24.49
#